data_AF-A0A0B8T638-F1
#
_entry.id   AF-A0A0B8T638-F1
#
_cell.length_a   1.000
_cell.length_b   1.000
_cell.length_c   1.000
_cell.angle_alpha   90.00
_cell.angle_beta   90.00
_cell.angle_gamma   90.00
#
_symmetry.space_group_name_H-M   'P 1'
#
loop_
_entity.id
_entity.type
_entity.pdbx_description
1 polymer ?
#
loop_
_entity_poly.entity_id
_entity_poly.type
_entity_poly.pdbx_seq_one_letter_code
_entity_poly.pdbx_strand_id
1 'polypeptide(L)'
;MEATFKIALAHGSTRRIDEYILIDTDENYVLELLDEADADILIVGHSHKPYHRIIQTVQGVFKHVINLGSVGKPKDGDLRGCYALLTINNNSSLLLRKSINVEFRRISYDLEASAKAIEESPLPAEFALALRSGR
;
A
#
# COMPACT_ATOMS: atom_id res chain seq x y z
N MET A 1 7.98 20.02 21.31
CA MET A 1 7.37 20.18 19.98
C MET A 1 6.61 18.89 19.69
N GLU A 2 5.37 18.98 19.22
CA GLU A 2 4.66 17.80 18.73
C GLU A 2 5.40 17.25 17.50
N ALA A 3 5.58 15.94 17.41
CA ALA A 3 6.20 15.32 16.25
C ALA A 3 5.26 15.51 15.04
N THR A 4 5.73 16.23 14.02
CA THR A 4 5.00 16.40 12.77
C THR A 4 5.47 15.33 11.79
N PHE A 5 4.53 14.65 11.13
CA PHE A 5 4.80 13.65 10.10
C PHE A 5 4.30 14.15 8.76
N LYS A 6 5.13 14.07 7.72
CA LYS A 6 4.73 14.38 6.34
C LYS A 6 4.38 13.09 5.61
N ILE A 7 3.17 13.03 5.04
CA ILE A 7 2.65 11.84 4.37
C ILE A 7 2.37 12.17 2.91
N ALA A 8 3.02 11.43 2.01
CA ALA A 8 2.72 11.45 0.58
C ALA A 8 1.80 10.28 0.23
N LEU A 9 0.75 10.55 -0.57
CA LEU A 9 -0.15 9.55 -1.10
C LEU A 9 -0.08 9.56 -2.62
N ALA A 10 0.12 8.40 -3.22
CA ALA A 10 0.14 8.24 -4.68
C ALA A 10 -0.55 6.93 -5.10
N HIS A 11 -1.01 6.85 -6.35
CA HIS A 11 -1.50 5.58 -6.88
C HIS A 11 -0.35 4.60 -7.10
N GLY A 12 0.60 4.95 -7.98
CA GLY A 12 1.84 4.20 -8.25
C GLY A 12 3.03 4.74 -7.46
N SER A 13 3.61 5.84 -7.93
CA SER A 13 4.67 6.60 -7.25
C SER A 13 4.38 8.10 -7.24
N THR A 14 5.21 8.90 -6.55
CA THR A 14 5.15 10.37 -6.57
C THR A 14 5.56 10.96 -7.93
N ARG A 15 6.21 10.18 -8.80
CA ARG A 15 6.64 10.60 -10.13
C ARG A 15 5.66 10.18 -11.23
N ARG A 16 5.03 8.99 -11.10
CA ARG A 16 4.16 8.40 -12.12
C ARG A 16 3.01 7.62 -11.53
N ILE A 17 1.83 7.78 -12.15
CA ILE A 17 0.61 7.10 -11.70
C ILE A 17 0.65 5.58 -11.91
N ASP A 18 1.39 5.11 -12.92
CA ASP A 18 1.43 3.72 -13.39
C ASP A 18 2.72 2.98 -13.00
N GLU A 19 3.51 3.56 -12.09
CA GLU A 19 4.73 2.94 -11.61
C GLU A 19 4.48 1.95 -10.46
N TYR A 20 5.14 0.80 -10.50
CA TYR A 20 5.09 -0.18 -9.43
C TYR A 20 6.16 0.07 -8.38
N ILE A 21 5.75 0.53 -7.20
CA ILE A 21 6.56 0.43 -5.98
C ILE A 21 6.18 -0.89 -5.28
N LEU A 22 7.14 -1.81 -5.23
CA LEU A 22 7.02 -3.18 -4.75
C LEU A 22 7.81 -3.39 -3.45
N ILE A 23 7.64 -4.57 -2.84
CA ILE A 23 8.31 -4.95 -1.60
C ILE A 23 9.86 -4.96 -1.74
N ASP A 24 10.35 -5.16 -2.96
CA ASP A 24 11.75 -5.33 -3.33
C ASP A 24 12.28 -4.19 -4.21
N THR A 25 11.49 -3.13 -4.47
CA THR A 25 11.99 -1.91 -5.14
C THR A 25 13.21 -1.38 -4.38
N ASP A 26 14.25 -0.95 -5.10
CA ASP A 26 15.50 -0.47 -4.53
C ASP A 26 15.27 0.60 -3.43
N GLU A 27 15.97 0.46 -2.31
CA GLU A 27 15.77 1.35 -1.16
C GLU A 27 16.22 2.77 -1.45
N ASN A 28 17.32 2.98 -2.17
CA ASN A 28 17.80 4.32 -2.49
C ASN A 28 16.81 5.03 -3.39
N TYR A 29 16.27 4.32 -4.38
CA TYR A 29 15.23 4.86 -5.25
C TYR A 29 13.98 5.30 -4.46
N VAL A 30 13.52 4.49 -3.51
CA VAL A 30 12.35 4.87 -2.70
C VAL A 30 12.65 6.03 -1.76
N LEU A 31 13.87 6.12 -1.22
CA LEU A 31 14.31 7.28 -0.44
C LEU A 31 14.34 8.56 -1.28
N GLU A 32 14.80 8.50 -2.53
CA GLU A 32 14.72 9.65 -3.45
C GLU A 32 13.28 10.13 -3.65
N LEU A 33 12.33 9.21 -3.88
CA LEU A 33 10.91 9.55 -4.03
C LEU A 33 10.33 10.25 -2.79
N LEU A 34 10.74 9.81 -1.60
CA LEU A 34 10.33 10.40 -0.32
C LEU A 34 10.96 11.78 -0.12
N ASP A 35 12.25 11.93 -0.42
CA ASP A 35 12.97 13.19 -0.26
C ASP A 35 12.45 14.26 -1.24
N GLU A 36 12.21 13.90 -2.51
CA GLU A 36 11.60 14.79 -3.51
C GLU A 36 10.20 15.26 -3.12
N ALA A 37 9.43 14.39 -2.47
CA ALA A 37 8.09 14.70 -2.00
C ALA A 37 8.07 15.37 -0.62
N ASP A 38 9.24 15.59 0.00
CA ASP A 38 9.38 16.07 1.39
C ASP A 38 8.50 15.26 2.35
N ALA A 39 8.61 13.93 2.29
CA ALA A 39 7.74 12.99 2.99
C ALA A 39 8.51 12.04 3.93
N ASP A 40 7.85 11.66 5.03
CA ASP A 40 8.34 10.65 5.98
C ASP A 40 7.70 9.28 5.74
N ILE A 41 6.47 9.30 5.24
CA ILE A 41 5.66 8.13 4.95
C ILE A 41 5.14 8.25 3.52
N LEU A 42 5.41 7.24 2.70
CA LEU A 42 4.85 7.10 1.36
C LEU A 42 3.78 6.00 1.37
N ILE A 43 2.55 6.36 1.03
CA ILE A 43 1.43 5.44 0.87
C ILE A 43 1.12 5.28 -0.61
N VAL A 44 1.14 4.04 -1.08
CA VAL A 44 0.92 3.68 -2.48
C VAL A 44 -0.14 2.58 -2.63
N GLY A 45 -0.64 2.40 -3.85
CA GLY A 45 -1.51 1.31 -4.25
C GLY A 45 -0.94 0.59 -5.47
N HIS A 46 -1.72 0.54 -6.54
CA HIS A 46 -1.36 0.05 -7.88
C HIS A 46 -1.00 -1.45 -8.00
N SER A 47 -0.12 -1.98 -7.16
CA SER A 47 0.30 -3.39 -7.16
C SER A 47 -0.79 -4.36 -6.68
N HIS A 48 -1.71 -3.86 -5.85
CA HIS A 48 -2.75 -4.63 -5.15
C HIS A 48 -2.20 -5.69 -4.18
N LYS A 49 -0.93 -5.55 -3.77
CA LYS A 49 -0.26 -6.44 -2.82
C LYS A 49 0.15 -5.64 -1.59
N PRO A 50 -0.51 -5.85 -0.43
CA PRO A 50 -0.23 -5.07 0.75
C PRO A 50 1.17 -5.36 1.28
N TYR A 51 1.90 -4.32 1.66
CA TYR A 51 3.15 -4.45 2.38
C TYR A 51 3.47 -3.19 3.17
N HIS A 52 4.30 -3.35 4.20
CA HIS A 52 4.90 -2.23 4.93
C HIS A 52 6.41 -2.43 5.01
N ARG A 53 7.17 -1.48 4.44
CA ARG A 53 8.63 -1.41 4.53
C ARG A 53 9.04 -0.25 5.42
N ILE A 54 10.15 -0.47 6.12
CA ILE A 54 10.79 0.51 7.00
C ILE A 54 12.25 0.61 6.59
N ILE A 55 12.60 1.74 5.98
CA ILE A 55 13.92 2.00 5.40
C ILE A 55 14.65 2.98 6.31
N GLN A 56 15.89 2.65 6.68
CA GLN A 56 16.72 3.52 7.50
C GLN A 56 17.56 4.43 6.61
N THR A 57 17.44 5.74 6.81
CA THR A 57 18.29 6.74 6.16
C THR A 57 19.69 6.74 6.76
N VAL A 58 20.66 7.35 6.06
CA VAL A 58 22.03 7.53 6.58
C VAL A 58 22.08 8.39 7.85
N GLN A 59 21.07 9.24 8.07
CA GLN A 59 20.92 10.06 9.28
C GLN A 59 20.29 9.30 10.46
N GLY A 60 19.99 8.01 10.31
CA GLY A 60 19.38 7.19 11.36
C GLY A 60 17.87 7.39 11.54
N VAL A 61 17.22 8.09 10.61
CA VAL A 61 15.76 8.27 10.58
C VAL A 61 15.13 7.12 9.80
N PHE A 62 14.02 6.57 10.30
CA PHE A 62 13.24 5.52 9.66
C PHE A 62 12.10 6.12 8.84
N LYS A 63 12.14 5.89 7.52
CA LYS A 63 11.07 6.24 6.58
C LYS A 63 10.18 5.03 6.32
N HIS A 64 8.90 5.28 6.04
CA HIS A 64 7.89 4.22 5.92
C HIS A 64 7.31 4.19 4.50
N VAL A 65 7.17 3.00 3.93
CA VAL A 65 6.55 2.79 2.61
C VAL A 65 5.45 1.76 2.79
N ILE A 66 4.22 2.13 2.47
CA ILE A 66 3.03 1.31 2.72
C ILE A 66 2.30 1.13 1.40
N ASN A 67 2.20 -0.11 0.92
CA ASN A 67 1.22 -0.45 -0.09
C ASN A 67 -0.04 -0.95 0.60
N LEU A 68 -1.17 -0.28 0.35
CA LEU A 68 -2.43 -0.54 1.06
C LEU A 68 -3.15 -1.83 0.61
N GLY A 69 -2.67 -2.47 -0.46
CA GLY A 69 -3.34 -3.62 -1.07
C GLY A 69 -4.46 -3.17 -2.01
N SER A 70 -5.57 -3.91 -2.02
CA SER A 70 -6.74 -3.58 -2.85
C SER A 70 -8.02 -4.05 -2.20
N VAL A 71 -9.04 -3.19 -2.17
CA VAL A 71 -10.38 -3.54 -1.68
C VAL A 71 -11.10 -4.45 -2.68
N GLY A 72 -11.03 -4.13 -3.97
CA GLY A 72 -11.84 -4.78 -5.01
C GLY A 72 -11.13 -5.87 -5.80
N LYS A 73 -9.80 -5.88 -5.87
CA LYS A 73 -9.04 -6.89 -6.62
C LYS A 73 -7.69 -7.20 -5.96
N PRO A 74 -7.65 -7.85 -4.78
CA PRO A 74 -6.40 -8.30 -4.16
C PRO A 74 -5.59 -9.20 -5.11
N LYS A 75 -4.25 -9.08 -5.09
CA LYS A 75 -3.33 -9.86 -5.94
C LYS A 75 -2.31 -10.70 -5.17
N ASP A 76 -2.55 -10.91 -3.88
CA ASP A 76 -1.63 -11.55 -2.96
C ASP A 76 -2.09 -12.92 -2.47
N GLY A 77 -3.11 -13.49 -3.10
CA GLY A 77 -3.66 -14.81 -2.79
C GLY A 77 -4.71 -14.84 -1.67
N ASP A 78 -4.92 -13.75 -0.93
CA ASP A 78 -6.08 -13.59 -0.04
C ASP A 78 -7.17 -12.81 -0.75
N LEU A 79 -8.27 -13.51 -1.05
CA LEU A 79 -9.36 -12.98 -1.87
C LEU A 79 -10.18 -11.89 -1.17
N ARG A 80 -10.02 -11.72 0.15
CA ARG A 80 -10.72 -10.69 0.92
C ARG A 80 -10.18 -9.30 0.57
N GLY A 81 -11.09 -8.32 0.48
CA GLY A 81 -10.71 -6.94 0.26
C GLY A 81 -9.76 -6.45 1.34
N CYS A 82 -8.75 -5.67 0.96
CA CYS A 82 -7.69 -5.20 1.85
C CYS A 82 -7.63 -3.68 1.92
N TYR A 83 -7.42 -3.17 3.14
CA TYR A 83 -7.06 -1.78 3.40
C TYR A 83 -6.05 -1.73 4.55
N ALA A 84 -5.33 -0.60 4.68
CA ALA A 84 -4.37 -0.36 5.75
C ALA A 84 -4.95 0.57 6.81
N LEU A 85 -4.71 0.27 8.09
CA LEU A 85 -4.93 1.15 9.22
C LEU A 85 -3.58 1.64 9.73
N LEU A 86 -3.31 2.93 9.54
CA LEU A 86 -2.09 3.62 10.02
C LEU A 86 -2.38 4.32 11.35
N THR A 87 -1.61 4.00 12.39
CA THR A 87 -1.72 4.63 13.70
C THR A 87 -0.48 5.47 14.00
N ILE A 88 -0.69 6.78 14.19
CA ILE A 88 0.31 7.76 14.62
C ILE A 88 -0.25 8.45 15.88
N ASN A 89 0.57 8.56 16.92
CA ASN A 89 0.18 9.20 18.18
C ASN A 89 1.36 10.00 18.77
N ASN A 90 1.16 10.59 19.95
CA ASN A 90 2.16 11.46 20.60
C ASN A 90 3.48 10.75 20.95
N ASN A 91 3.49 9.41 20.99
CA ASN A 91 4.69 8.59 21.22
C ASN A 91 5.32 8.09 19.91
N SER A 92 4.74 8.42 18.76
CA SER A 92 5.29 8.06 17.45
C SER A 92 6.57 8.86 17.17
N SER A 93 7.58 8.21 16.61
CA SER A 93 8.89 8.78 16.33
C SER A 93 9.54 8.11 15.13
N LEU A 94 10.08 8.92 14.21
CA LEU A 94 10.89 8.42 13.09
C LEU A 94 12.27 7.94 13.54
N LEU A 95 12.66 8.13 14.80
CA LEU A 95 13.93 7.63 15.35
C LEU A 95 13.82 6.20 15.89
N LEU A 96 12.60 5.65 15.93
CA LEU A 96 12.32 4.33 16.47
C LEU A 96 11.64 3.46 15.41
N ARG A 97 12.33 2.42 14.95
CA ARG A 97 11.89 1.53 13.85
C ARG A 97 10.45 1.03 13.98
N LYS A 98 9.96 0.74 15.19
CA LYS A 98 8.63 0.14 15.43
C LYS A 98 7.61 1.11 16.04
N SER A 99 7.80 2.43 15.86
CA SER A 99 6.99 3.45 16.52
C SER A 99 5.74 3.87 15.74
N ILE A 100 5.74 3.68 14.42
CA ILE A 100 4.55 3.81 13.58
C ILE A 100 3.97 2.42 13.35
N ASN A 101 2.68 2.25 13.65
CA ASN A 101 1.98 0.97 13.50
C ASN A 101 1.11 0.98 12.24
N VAL A 102 1.19 -0.11 11.47
CA VAL A 102 0.40 -0.34 10.26
C VAL A 102 -0.23 -1.72 10.36
N GLU A 103 -1.56 -1.79 10.26
CA GLU A 103 -2.31 -3.05 10.21
C GLU A 103 -3.01 -3.20 8.86
N PHE A 104 -2.81 -4.34 8.20
CA PHE A 104 -3.59 -4.70 7.02
C PHE A 104 -4.86 -5.42 7.44
N ARG A 105 -5.99 -4.77 7.22
CA ARG A 105 -7.32 -5.30 7.54
C ARG A 105 -7.90 -5.99 6.31
N ARG A 106 -8.59 -7.10 6.56
CA ARG A 106 -9.25 -7.90 5.52
C ARG A 106 -10.75 -7.90 5.74
N ILE A 107 -11.50 -7.70 4.67
CA ILE A 107 -12.95 -7.67 4.66
C ILE A 107 -13.45 -8.78 3.75
N SER A 108 -14.18 -9.73 4.32
CA SER A 108 -14.91 -10.73 3.54
C SER A 108 -16.09 -10.08 2.83
N TYR A 109 -16.34 -10.50 1.60
CA TYR A 109 -17.48 -10.08 0.78
C TYR A 109 -17.97 -11.26 -0.05
N ASP A 110 -19.13 -11.12 -0.68
CA ASP A 110 -19.63 -12.12 -1.62
C ASP A 110 -18.88 -12.04 -2.95
N LEU A 111 -17.79 -12.82 -3.01
CA LEU A 111 -16.91 -12.91 -4.16
C LEU A 111 -17.63 -13.47 -5.38
N GLU A 112 -18.48 -14.47 -5.20
CA GLU A 112 -19.19 -15.08 -6.33
C GLU A 112 -20.29 -14.18 -6.86
N ALA A 113 -21.00 -13.44 -6.01
CA ALA A 113 -21.93 -12.41 -6.49
C ALA A 113 -21.20 -11.34 -7.32
N SER A 114 -20.02 -10.90 -6.88
CA SER A 114 -19.22 -9.91 -7.61
C SER A 114 -18.69 -10.45 -8.94
N ALA A 115 -18.22 -11.70 -8.95
CA ALA A 115 -17.74 -12.38 -10.16
C ALA A 115 -18.87 -12.60 -11.18
N LYS A 116 -20.05 -13.04 -10.74
CA LYS A 116 -21.23 -13.18 -11.61
C LYS A 116 -21.68 -11.85 -12.18
N ALA A 117 -21.70 -10.79 -11.37
CA ALA A 117 -22.04 -9.45 -11.86
C ALA A 117 -21.10 -8.98 -12.98
N ILE A 118 -19.82 -9.36 -12.93
CA ILE A 118 -18.87 -9.11 -14.03
C ILE A 118 -19.25 -9.93 -15.27
N GLU A 119 -19.53 -11.22 -15.12
CA GLU A 119 -19.91 -12.12 -16.23
C GLU A 119 -21.22 -11.73 -16.91
N GLU A 120 -22.16 -11.17 -16.15
CA GLU A 120 -23.44 -10.65 -16.63
C GLU A 120 -23.34 -9.23 -17.22
N SER A 121 -22.17 -8.59 -17.09
CA SER A 121 -21.90 -7.26 -17.64
C SER A 121 -21.20 -7.34 -19.01
N PRO A 122 -21.03 -6.21 -19.72
CA PRO A 122 -20.22 -6.15 -20.94
C PRO A 122 -18.71 -6.34 -20.72
N LEU A 123 -18.25 -6.51 -19.47
CA LEU A 123 -16.83 -6.64 -19.16
C LEU A 123 -16.28 -8.03 -19.56
N PRO A 124 -14.98 -8.13 -19.88
CA PRO A 124 -14.33 -9.40 -20.12
C PRO A 124 -14.48 -10.38 -18.94
N ALA A 125 -14.90 -11.62 -19.23
CA ALA A 125 -15.07 -12.68 -18.23
C ALA A 125 -13.77 -13.02 -17.47
N GLU A 126 -12.60 -12.72 -18.05
CA GLU A 126 -11.30 -12.84 -17.37
C GLU A 126 -11.20 -12.01 -16.09
N PHE A 127 -11.98 -10.93 -15.94
CA PHE A 127 -11.98 -10.15 -14.70
C PHE A 127 -12.66 -10.91 -13.55
N ALA A 128 -13.69 -11.71 -13.83
CA ALA A 128 -14.31 -12.60 -12.85
C ALA A 128 -13.33 -13.72 -12.45
N LEU A 129 -12.59 -14.29 -13.41
CA LEU A 129 -11.53 -15.26 -13.14
C LEU A 129 -10.39 -14.66 -12.30
N ALA A 130 -10.02 -13.40 -12.56
CA ALA A 130 -9.02 -12.70 -11.78
C ALA A 130 -9.47 -12.50 -10.32
N LEU A 131 -10.75 -12.16 -10.09
CA LEU A 131 -11.29 -12.10 -8.72
C LEU A 131 -11.20 -13.45 -8.01
N ARG A 132 -11.61 -14.54 -8.67
CA ARG A 132 -11.58 -15.90 -8.08
C ARG A 132 -10.17 -16.43 -7.81
N SER A 133 -9.20 -16.02 -8.62
CA SER A 133 -7.81 -16.47 -8.50
C SER A 133 -6.95 -15.61 -7.58
N GLY A 134 -7.36 -14.37 -7.30
CA GLY A 134 -6.59 -13.43 -6.48
C GLY A 134 -5.24 -13.07 -7.10
N ARG A 135 -5.18 -12.98 -8.44
CA ARG A 135 -3.97 -12.70 -9.22
C ARG A 135 -4.20 -11.66 -10.32
#